data_AF-A0AA36JMH9-F1
#
_entry.id   AF-A0AA36JMH9-F1
#
_cell.length_a   1.000
_cell.length_b   1.000
_cell.length_c   1.000
_cell.angle_alpha   90.00
_cell.angle_beta   90.00
_cell.angle_gamma   90.00
#
_symmetry.space_group_name_H-M   'P 1'
#
loop_
_entity.id
_entity.type
_entity.pdbx_description
1 polymer ?
#
loop_
_entity_poly.entity_id
_entity_poly.type
_entity_poly.pdbx_seq_one_letter_code
_entity_poly.pdbx_strand_id
1 'polypeptide(L)'
;MVRQLPRQYTQRMLLQEVVRRGFEGLFDFLYLPYDFKKGINVGYGFINFTEPEYALQFRDSLDGQYLDKYMRMKGKAVRVHPAQVQGYE
;
A
#
# COMPACT_ATOMS: atom_id res chain seq x y z
N MET A 1 0.41 7.30 -0.74
CA MET A 1 0.16 6.45 -1.94
C MET A 1 1.20 5.35 -1.99
N VAL A 2 0.76 4.11 -2.23
CA VAL A 2 1.61 2.94 -2.43
C VAL A 2 1.53 2.55 -3.90
N ARG A 3 2.67 2.45 -4.59
CA ARG A 3 2.75 2.13 -6.03
C ARG A 3 3.58 0.88 -6.27
N GLN A 4 3.42 0.33 -7.47
CA GLN A 4 4.10 -0.88 -7.93
C GLN A 4 3.67 -2.11 -7.11
N LEU A 5 2.41 -2.11 -6.64
CA LEU A 5 1.81 -3.26 -6.00
C LEU A 5 1.64 -4.41 -7.01
N PRO A 6 1.92 -5.67 -6.62
CA PRO A 6 1.65 -6.82 -7.47
C PRO A 6 0.16 -6.89 -7.83
N ARG A 7 -0.18 -7.18 -9.08
CA ARG A 7 -1.57 -7.15 -9.58
C ARG A 7 -2.51 -8.15 -8.89
N GLN A 8 -1.95 -9.20 -8.30
CA GLN A 8 -2.66 -10.21 -7.52
C GLN A 8 -2.96 -9.79 -6.07
N TYR A 9 -2.37 -8.69 -5.58
CA TYR A 9 -2.69 -8.21 -4.24
C TYR A 9 -4.16 -7.81 -4.15
N THR A 10 -4.84 -8.37 -3.16
CA THR A 10 -6.20 -7.93 -2.79
C THR A 10 -6.12 -6.82 -1.74
N GLN A 11 -7.21 -6.07 -1.56
CA GLN A 11 -7.27 -5.06 -0.51
C GLN A 11 -7.03 -5.68 0.88
N ARG A 12 -7.54 -6.90 1.10
CA ARG A 12 -7.30 -7.67 2.34
C ARG A 12 -5.83 -8.02 2.53
N MET A 13 -5.11 -8.41 1.48
CA MET A 13 -3.67 -8.68 1.56
C MET A 13 -2.87 -7.42 1.88
N LEU A 14 -3.26 -6.27 1.29
CA LEU A 14 -2.63 -4.99 1.62
C LEU A 14 -2.88 -4.62 3.09
N LEU A 15 -4.11 -4.78 3.57
CA LEU A 15 -4.47 -4.55 4.98
C LEU A 15 -3.63 -5.43 5.92
N GLN A 16 -3.53 -6.73 5.63
CA GLN A 16 -2.72 -7.65 6.44
C GLN A 16 -1.24 -7.26 6.44
N GLU A 17 -0.71 -6.78 5.31
CA GLU A 17 0.67 -6.29 5.23
C GLU A 17 0.90 -5.04 6.09
N VAL A 18 -0.06 -4.12 6.13
CA VAL A 18 -0.01 -2.92 6.98
C VAL A 18 -0.06 -3.30 8.47
N VAL A 19 -1.00 -4.17 8.86
CA VAL A 19 -1.14 -4.67 10.23
C VAL A 19 0.11 -5.43 10.69
N ARG A 20 0.66 -6.33 9.84
CA ARG A 20 1.88 -7.10 10.12
C ARG A 20 3.09 -6.20 10.40
N ARG A 21 3.09 -4.98 9.88
CA ARG A 21 4.16 -3.98 10.08
C ARG A 21 3.96 -3.12 11.33
N GLY A 22 2.90 -3.34 12.10
CA GLY A 22 2.65 -2.63 13.37
C GLY A 22 1.81 -1.36 13.22
N PHE A 23 1.10 -1.18 12.12
CA PHE A 23 0.27 0.02 11.88
C PHE A 23 -1.23 -0.21 12.12
N GLU A 24 -1.60 -1.28 12.82
CA GLU A 24 -3.00 -1.53 13.19
C GLU A 24 -3.55 -0.38 14.05
N GLY A 25 -4.73 0.14 13.68
CA GLY A 25 -5.37 1.26 14.39
C GLY A 25 -4.76 2.64 14.13
N LEU A 26 -3.72 2.75 13.28
CA LEU A 26 -3.03 4.02 12.98
C LEU A 26 -3.46 4.66 11.65
N PHE A 27 -4.45 4.08 10.98
CA PHE A 27 -5.00 4.56 9.72
C PHE A 27 -6.53 4.42 9.75
N ASP A 28 -7.22 5.35 9.10
CA ASP A 28 -8.69 5.41 9.03
C ASP A 28 -9.23 5.05 7.64
N PHE A 29 -8.35 5.04 6.63
CA PHE A 29 -8.72 4.74 5.26
C PHE A 29 -7.64 3.88 4.58
N LEU A 30 -8.10 2.84 3.87
CA LEU A 30 -7.27 2.02 3.00
C LEU A 30 -8.10 1.62 1.78
N TYR A 31 -7.57 1.93 0.60
CA TYR A 31 -8.23 1.60 -0.66
C TYR A 31 -7.24 1.10 -1.71
N LEU A 32 -7.55 -0.06 -2.29
CA LEU A 32 -6.83 -0.64 -3.41
C LEU A 32 -7.78 -0.73 -4.61
N PRO A 33 -7.72 0.22 -5.57
CA PRO A 33 -8.57 0.19 -6.73
C PRO A 33 -8.43 -1.13 -7.51
N TYR A 34 -9.58 -1.69 -7.88
CA TYR A 34 -9.71 -3.01 -8.46
C TYR A 34 -10.45 -2.95 -9.80
N ASP A 35 -9.88 -3.57 -10.83
CA ASP A 35 -10.50 -3.74 -12.13
C ASP A 35 -11.32 -5.04 -12.11
N PHE A 36 -12.63 -4.93 -11.89
CA PHE A 36 -13.55 -6.07 -11.85
C PHE A 36 -13.61 -6.85 -13.16
N LYS A 37 -13.34 -6.23 -14.31
CA LYS A 37 -13.36 -6.92 -15.61
C LYS A 37 -12.15 -7.82 -15.76
N LYS A 38 -10.98 -7.36 -15.30
CA LYS A 38 -9.71 -8.10 -15.40
C LYS A 38 -9.39 -8.96 -14.17
N GLY A 39 -10.14 -8.79 -13.08
CA GLY A 39 -9.93 -9.53 -11.84
C GLY A 39 -8.63 -9.17 -11.10
N ILE A 40 -8.10 -7.96 -11.31
CA ILE A 40 -6.78 -7.54 -10.81
C ILE A 40 -6.83 -6.12 -10.25
N ASN A 41 -5.90 -5.78 -9.36
CA ASN A 41 -5.71 -4.37 -8.99
C ASN A 41 -4.97 -3.58 -10.09
N VAL A 42 -5.04 -2.25 -9.97
CA VAL A 42 -4.46 -1.31 -10.94
C VAL A 42 -2.98 -0.97 -10.68
N GLY A 43 -2.34 -1.60 -9.68
CA GLY A 43 -0.91 -1.46 -9.36
C GLY A 43 -0.56 -0.34 -8.38
N TYR A 44 -1.56 0.30 -7.77
CA TYR A 44 -1.37 1.29 -6.72
C TYR A 44 -2.55 1.29 -5.75
N GLY A 45 -2.33 1.79 -4.53
CA GLY A 45 -3.34 1.98 -3.50
C GLY A 45 -3.07 3.20 -2.63
N PHE A 46 -4.05 3.53 -1.79
CA PHE A 46 -4.04 4.66 -0.88
C PHE A 46 -4.24 4.19 0.56
N ILE A 47 -3.54 4.85 1.47
CA ILE A 47 -3.69 4.68 2.91
C ILE A 47 -3.65 6.10 3.48
N ASN A 48 -4.63 6.43 4.32
CA ASN A 48 -4.64 7.67 5.10
C ASN A 48 -4.34 7.31 6.55
N PHE A 49 -3.21 7.82 7.06
CA PHE A 49 -2.84 7.63 8.45
C PHE A 49 -3.49 8.71 9.30
N THR A 50 -3.81 8.37 10.55
CA THR A 50 -4.45 9.31 11.49
C THR A 50 -3.52 10.45 11.87
N GLU A 51 -2.20 10.21 11.85
CA GLU A 51 -1.17 11.19 12.14
C GLU A 51 -0.05 11.17 11.09
N PRO A 52 0.56 12.33 10.74
CA PRO A 52 1.62 12.41 9.73
C PRO A 52 2.87 11.57 10.03
N GLU A 53 3.23 11.42 11.30
CA GLU A 53 4.38 10.62 11.73
C GLU A 53 4.22 9.14 11.34
N TYR A 54 3.00 8.60 11.40
CA TYR A 54 2.74 7.22 11.02
C TYR A 54 2.89 7.01 9.52
N ALA A 55 2.52 8.02 8.71
CA ALA A 55 2.76 7.98 7.28
C ALA A 55 4.26 7.97 6.93
N LEU A 56 5.07 8.74 7.67
CA LEU A 56 6.53 8.76 7.53
C LEU A 56 7.14 7.42 7.95
N GLN A 57 6.78 6.90 9.12
CA GLN A 57 7.25 5.59 9.60
C GLN A 57 6.85 4.47 8.65
N PHE A 58 5.62 4.52 8.10
CA PHE A 58 5.15 3.54 7.14
C PHE A 58 5.97 3.58 5.84
N ARG A 59 6.23 4.79 5.32
CA ARG A 59 7.09 4.98 4.15
C ARG A 59 8.47 4.38 4.40
N ASP A 60 9.10 4.70 5.54
CA ASP A 60 10.45 4.22 5.84
C ASP A 60 10.47 2.68 6.02
N SER A 61 9.37 2.07 6.45
CA SER A 61 9.24 0.61 6.55
C SER A 61 9.08 -0.10 5.20
N LEU A 62 8.38 0.52 4.23
CA LEU A 62 7.86 -0.17 3.03
C LEU A 62 8.46 0.34 1.71
N ASP A 63 8.92 1.58 1.63
CA ASP A 63 9.53 2.12 0.41
C ASP A 63 10.79 1.33 0.05
N GLY A 64 10.89 0.91 -1.21
CA GLY A 64 12.02 0.09 -1.68
C GLY A 64 11.95 -1.39 -1.27
N GLN A 65 10.91 -1.83 -0.56
CA GLN A 65 10.74 -3.23 -0.16
C GLN A 65 10.04 -4.07 -1.22
N TYR A 66 10.24 -5.39 -1.15
CA TYR A 66 9.51 -6.37 -1.93
C TYR A 66 8.53 -7.10 -1.01
N LEU A 67 7.28 -7.23 -1.45
CA LEU A 67 6.21 -7.83 -0.66
C LEU A 67 6.28 -9.36 -0.60
N ASP A 68 6.86 -9.99 -1.62
CA ASP A 68 7.08 -11.44 -1.65
C ASP A 68 8.33 -11.81 -2.46
N LYS A 69 8.74 -13.08 -2.36
CA LYS A 69 9.91 -13.63 -3.06
C LYS A 69 9.77 -13.55 -4.58
N TYR A 70 8.56 -13.71 -5.11
CA TYR A 70 8.30 -13.67 -6.55
C TYR A 70 8.51 -12.26 -7.11
N MET A 71 7.98 -11.25 -6.43
CA MET A 71 8.19 -9.84 -6.71
C MET A 71 9.67 -9.47 -6.65
N ARG A 72 10.44 -10.02 -5.70
CA ARG A 72 11.90 -9.81 -5.63
C ARG A 72 12.64 -10.36 -6.85
N MET A 73 12.16 -11.45 -7.45
CA MET A 73 12.82 -12.10 -8.58
C MET A 73 12.46 -11.49 -9.95
N LYS A 74 11.24 -10.98 -10.10
CA LYS A 74 10.67 -10.60 -11.41
C LYS A 74 9.97 -9.24 -11.44
N GLY A 75 9.78 -8.61 -10.29
CA GLY A 75 9.02 -7.37 -10.13
C GLY A 75 9.91 -6.16 -9.87
N LYS A 76 9.25 -5.07 -9.50
CA LYS A 76 9.89 -3.84 -9.00
C LYS A 76 9.60 -3.71 -7.52
N ALA A 77 10.45 -3.05 -6.76
CA ALA A 77 10.18 -2.74 -5.35
C ALA A 77 8.96 -1.82 -5.20
N VAL A 78 8.23 -1.94 -4.10
CA VAL A 78 7.14 -1.02 -3.76
C VAL A 78 7.70 0.40 -3.63
N ARG A 79 6.92 1.39 -4.06
CA ARG A 79 7.23 2.81 -3.84
C ARG A 79 6.16 3.46 -2.98
N VAL A 80 6.57 4.20 -1.96
CA VAL A 80 5.67 4.93 -1.07
C VAL A 80 5.99 6.42 -1.13
N HIS A 81 4.99 7.24 -1.43
CA HIS A 81 5.12 8.69 -1.47
C HIS A 81 3.77 9.36 -1.14
N PRO A 82 3.76 10.66 -0.80
CA PRO A 82 2.52 11.43 -0.62
C PRO A 82 1.60 11.29 -1.85
N ALA A 83 0.29 11.23 -1.60
CA ALA A 83 -0.71 11.25 -2.67
C ALA A 83 -0.97 12.70 -3.10
N GLN A 84 -1.40 12.92 -4.35
CA GLN A 84 -1.73 14.28 -4.82
C GLN A 84 -2.93 14.88 -4.06
N VAL A 85 -3.87 14.03 -3.64
CA VAL A 85 -4.96 14.40 -2.73
C VAL A 85 -4.55 13.97 -1.32
N GLN A 86 -4.66 14.87 -0.34
CA GLN A 86 -4.33 14.65 1.07
C GLN A 86 -5.58 14.91 1.92
N GLY A 87 -6.02 13.92 2.69
CA GLY A 87 -7.30 13.98 3.41
C GLY A 87 -8.53 13.93 2.49
N TYR A 88 -9.68 13.57 3.06
CA TYR A 88 -10.99 13.72 2.43
C TYR A 88 -11.84 14.52 3.42
N GLU A 89 -12.21 15.75 3.06
CA GLU A 89 -13.20 16.54 3.81
C GLU A 89 -14.63 16.06 3.50
#